data_AF-A0A0G0I298-F1
#
_entry.id   AF-A0A0G0I298-F1
#
_cell.length_a   1.000
_cell.length_b   1.000
_cell.length_c   1.000
_cell.angle_alpha   90.00
_cell.angle_beta   90.00
_cell.angle_gamma   90.00
#
_symmetry.space_group_name_H-M   'P 1'
#
loop_
_entity.id
_entity.type
_entity.pdbx_description
1 polymer ?
#
loop_
_entity_poly.entity_id
_entity_poly.type
_entity_poly.pdbx_seq_one_letter_code
_entity_poly.pdbx_strand_id
1 'polypeptide(L)'
;MKHQGYTLVSVLVYCALLAILSWLSGSFSVLFIRSMQTAFIQQQHALEMVVIQDLIRKDCSCASPFLSDWDASQCRFKQLTSDGQGKLLESWVAFSVQKGVFRRRHGMWYSATRRWERSCWSFFNYACASCSMVVQYDTRPGVPPGMVASVEVVVTWADGRRVVCVIPLENHIIM
;
A
#
# COMPACT_ATOMS: atom_id res chain seq x y z
N MET A 1 64.89 -34.25 -4.84
CA MET A 1 63.59 -33.68 -4.41
C MET A 1 63.09 -34.53 -3.25
N LYS A 2 63.00 -33.98 -2.03
CA LYS A 2 62.58 -34.75 -0.84
C LYS A 2 61.05 -34.89 -0.86
N HIS A 3 60.55 -36.09 -1.15
CA HIS A 3 59.14 -36.42 -0.94
C HIS A 3 58.89 -36.55 0.56
N GLN A 4 58.29 -35.53 1.19
CA GLN A 4 57.71 -35.68 2.52
C GLN A 4 56.42 -36.48 2.37
N GLY A 5 56.46 -37.75 2.77
CA GLY A 5 55.28 -38.59 2.83
C GLY A 5 54.34 -38.08 3.92
N TYR A 6 53.14 -37.68 3.53
CA TYR A 6 52.06 -37.37 4.47
C TYR A 6 51.77 -38.62 5.30
N THR A 7 51.81 -38.49 6.64
CA THR A 7 51.38 -39.58 7.51
C THR A 7 49.86 -39.75 7.36
N LEU A 8 49.35 -40.99 7.43
CA LEU A 8 47.92 -41.30 7.34
C LEU A 8 47.06 -40.38 8.25
N VAL A 9 47.59 -40.06 9.43
CA VAL A 9 46.98 -39.15 10.41
C VAL A 9 46.75 -37.76 9.82
N SER A 10 47.73 -37.19 9.11
CA SER A 10 47.57 -35.87 8.49
C SER A 10 46.47 -35.86 7.44
N VAL A 11 46.35 -36.91 6.62
CA VAL A 11 45.28 -37.04 5.61
C VAL A 11 43.91 -37.11 6.27
N LEU A 12 43.77 -37.89 7.34
CA LEU A 12 42.51 -38.01 8.11
C LEU A 12 42.08 -36.66 8.73
N VAL A 13 43.04 -35.90 9.27
CA VAL A 13 42.76 -34.57 9.83
C VAL A 13 42.28 -33.61 8.74
N TYR A 14 42.90 -33.59 7.57
CA TYR A 14 42.46 -32.74 6.46
C TYR A 14 41.07 -33.13 5.94
N CYS A 15 40.77 -34.43 5.83
CA CYS A 15 39.44 -34.90 5.43
C CYS A 15 38.36 -34.49 6.46
N ALA A 16 38.65 -34.61 7.76
CA ALA A 16 37.72 -34.18 8.82
C ALA A 16 37.48 -32.66 8.78
N LEU A 17 38.53 -31.85 8.62
CA LEU A 17 38.42 -30.40 8.49
C LEU A 17 37.61 -29.99 7.25
N LEU A 18 37.83 -30.65 6.10
CA LEU A 18 37.06 -30.42 4.88
C LEU A 18 35.58 -30.78 5.06
N ALA A 19 35.27 -31.88 5.74
CA ALA A 19 33.89 -32.27 6.03
C ALA A 19 33.19 -31.23 6.94
N ILE A 20 33.88 -30.75 7.98
CA ILE A 20 33.35 -29.70 8.87
C ILE A 20 33.14 -28.39 8.10
N LEU A 21 34.11 -27.97 7.28
CA LEU A 21 34.01 -26.77 6.46
C LEU A 21 32.86 -26.87 5.44
N SER A 22 32.67 -28.04 4.81
CA SER A 22 31.56 -28.30 3.88
C SER A 22 30.20 -28.25 4.59
N TRP A 23 30.12 -28.80 5.80
CA TRP A 23 28.90 -28.74 6.61
C TRP A 23 28.57 -27.31 7.06
N LEU A 24 29.57 -26.54 7.49
CA LEU A 24 29.41 -25.13 7.85
C LEU A 24 29.01 -24.27 6.64
N SER A 25 29.61 -24.49 5.47
CA SER A 25 29.27 -23.74 4.25
C SER A 25 27.86 -24.04 3.77
N GLY A 26 27.42 -25.30 3.84
CA GLY A 26 26.04 -25.70 3.52
C GLY A 26 25.03 -25.06 4.47
N SER A 27 25.30 -25.11 5.78
CA SER A 27 24.41 -24.53 6.81
C SER A 27 24.32 -23.00 6.69
N PHE A 28 25.46 -22.33 6.47
CA PHE A 28 25.51 -20.90 6.23
C PHE A 28 24.72 -20.50 4.98
N SER A 29 24.83 -21.27 3.90
CA SER A 29 24.11 -21.00 2.65
C SER A 29 22.59 -21.06 2.85
N VAL A 30 22.08 -22.04 3.60
CA VAL A 30 20.63 -22.16 3.88
C VAL A 30 20.13 -21.00 4.74
N LEU A 31 20.87 -20.64 5.80
CA LEU A 31 20.52 -19.50 6.66
C LEU A 31 20.56 -18.18 5.90
N PHE A 32 21.58 -17.99 5.06
CA PHE A 32 21.74 -16.82 4.22
C PHE A 32 20.59 -16.69 3.22
N ILE A 33 20.21 -17.76 2.51
CA ILE A 33 19.08 -17.75 1.58
C ILE A 33 17.78 -17.38 2.30
N ARG A 34 17.50 -17.99 3.46
CA ARG A 34 16.31 -17.66 4.26
C ARG A 34 16.30 -16.22 4.70
N SER A 35 17.44 -15.70 5.18
CA SER A 35 17.60 -14.30 5.57
C SER A 35 17.31 -13.37 4.39
N MET A 36 17.89 -13.65 3.23
CA MET A 36 17.66 -12.88 2.00
C MET A 36 16.20 -12.90 1.56
N GLN A 37 15.53 -14.07 1.62
CA GLN A 37 14.10 -14.19 1.31
C GLN A 37 13.24 -13.35 2.26
N THR A 38 13.51 -13.40 3.56
CA THR A 38 12.76 -12.58 4.54
C THR A 38 12.97 -11.09 4.33
N ALA A 39 14.20 -10.66 4.04
CA ALA A 39 14.51 -9.27 3.76
C ALA A 39 13.80 -8.77 2.49
N PHE A 40 13.79 -9.58 1.43
CA PHE A 40 13.09 -9.24 0.18
C PHE A 40 11.58 -9.09 0.40
N ILE A 41 10.96 -10.03 1.11
CA ILE A 41 9.54 -9.97 1.46
C ILE A 41 9.22 -8.70 2.27
N GLN A 42 10.05 -8.37 3.27
CA GLN A 42 9.88 -7.15 4.06
C GLN A 42 10.01 -5.87 3.21
N GLN A 43 10.97 -5.83 2.27
CA GLN A 43 11.12 -4.69 1.36
C GLN A 43 9.94 -4.54 0.42
N GLN A 44 9.45 -5.65 -0.15
CA GLN A 44 8.25 -5.63 -0.98
C GLN A 44 7.04 -5.08 -0.20
N HIS A 45 6.86 -5.51 1.05
CA HIS A 45 5.78 -5.01 1.91
C HIS A 45 5.92 -3.51 2.18
N ALA A 46 7.14 -3.04 2.46
CA ALA A 46 7.39 -1.61 2.67
C ALA A 46 7.03 -0.78 1.43
N LEU A 47 7.40 -1.26 0.25
CA LEU A 47 7.08 -0.60 -1.02
C LEU A 47 5.56 -0.57 -1.26
N GLU A 48 4.85 -1.67 -1.03
CA GLU A 48 3.40 -1.73 -1.20
C GLU A 48 2.67 -0.74 -0.28
N MET A 49 3.10 -0.60 0.99
CA MET A 49 2.53 0.40 1.91
C MET A 49 2.71 1.84 1.39
N VAL A 50 3.90 2.17 0.90
CA VAL A 50 4.19 3.50 0.34
C VAL A 50 3.35 3.76 -0.90
N VAL A 51 3.21 2.76 -1.79
CA VAL A 51 2.36 2.89 -2.99
C VAL A 51 0.89 3.10 -2.62
N ILE A 52 0.37 2.35 -1.64
CA ILE A 52 -1.02 2.54 -1.16
C ILE A 52 -1.20 3.96 -0.60
N GLN A 53 -0.24 4.43 0.21
CA GLN A 53 -0.29 5.76 0.80
C GLN A 53 -0.29 6.86 -0.27
N ASP A 54 0.59 6.76 -1.26
CA ASP A 54 0.68 7.72 -2.36
C ASP A 54 -0.58 7.70 -3.23
N LEU A 55 -1.13 6.52 -3.50
CA LEU A 55 -2.37 6.35 -4.26
C LEU A 55 -3.56 7.02 -3.55
N ILE A 56 -3.73 6.77 -2.25
CA ILE A 56 -4.76 7.40 -1.43
C ILE A 56 -4.59 8.92 -1.46
N ARG A 57 -3.35 9.39 -1.28
CA ARG A 57 -3.04 10.82 -1.28
C ARG A 57 -3.42 11.47 -2.61
N LYS A 58 -3.04 10.83 -3.73
CA LYS A 58 -3.35 11.30 -5.08
C LYS A 58 -4.84 11.34 -5.34
N ASP A 59 -5.58 10.27 -5.02
CA ASP A 59 -7.03 10.24 -5.27
C ASP A 59 -7.77 11.29 -4.45
N CYS A 60 -7.48 11.36 -3.15
CA CYS A 60 -8.11 12.33 -2.27
C CYS A 60 -7.69 13.78 -2.60
N SER A 61 -6.49 13.99 -3.15
CA SER A 61 -6.08 15.33 -3.63
C SER A 61 -6.89 15.83 -4.81
N CYS A 62 -7.62 14.97 -5.52
CA CYS A 62 -8.52 15.35 -6.60
C CYS A 62 -9.99 15.17 -6.22
N ALA A 63 -10.29 15.00 -4.93
CA ALA A 63 -11.66 14.74 -4.49
C ALA A 63 -12.51 16.00 -4.52
N SER A 64 -13.82 15.82 -4.72
CA SER A 64 -14.80 16.90 -4.68
C SER A 64 -14.82 17.57 -3.29
N PRO A 65 -14.91 18.90 -3.20
CA PRO A 65 -15.02 19.59 -1.92
C PRO A 65 -16.41 19.46 -1.28
N PHE A 66 -17.42 18.95 -2.00
CA PHE A 66 -18.80 18.90 -1.52
C PHE A 66 -19.12 17.59 -0.80
N LEU A 67 -19.69 17.68 0.39
CA LEU A 67 -20.04 16.53 1.21
C LEU A 67 -20.99 15.54 0.52
N SER A 68 -21.92 16.02 -0.31
CA SER A 68 -22.85 15.17 -1.06
C SER A 68 -22.14 14.14 -1.96
N ASP A 69 -20.88 14.40 -2.28
CA ASP A 69 -20.05 13.57 -3.12
C ASP A 69 -19.20 12.54 -2.33
N TRP A 70 -19.40 12.44 -1.01
CA TRP A 70 -18.69 11.52 -0.13
C TRP A 70 -19.64 10.48 0.47
N ASP A 71 -19.14 9.26 0.62
CA ASP A 71 -19.77 8.15 1.33
C ASP A 71 -18.73 7.47 2.23
N ALA A 72 -18.62 7.97 3.45
CA ALA A 72 -17.71 7.47 4.49
C ALA A 72 -17.97 5.99 4.81
N SER A 73 -19.23 5.54 4.77
CA SER A 73 -19.61 4.16 5.10
C SER A 73 -19.04 3.14 4.10
N GLN A 74 -18.80 3.57 2.86
CA GLN A 74 -18.24 2.75 1.80
C GLN A 74 -16.83 3.21 1.38
N CYS A 75 -16.19 4.10 2.15
CA CYS A 75 -14.89 4.70 1.83
C CYS A 75 -14.84 5.17 0.36
N ARG A 76 -15.91 5.82 -0.10
CA ARG A 76 -16.11 6.22 -1.49
C ARG A 76 -16.29 7.72 -1.60
N PHE A 77 -15.78 8.31 -2.69
CA PHE A 77 -15.97 9.72 -2.99
C PHE A 77 -15.90 10.00 -4.49
N LYS A 78 -16.41 11.15 -4.89
CA LYS A 78 -16.29 11.68 -6.25
C LYS A 78 -14.95 12.40 -6.43
N GLN A 79 -14.31 12.15 -7.56
CA GLN A 79 -13.07 12.76 -7.99
C GLN A 79 -13.37 13.68 -9.18
N LEU A 80 -12.77 14.87 -9.16
CA LEU A 80 -12.84 15.87 -10.22
C LEU A 80 -11.47 15.96 -10.87
N THR A 81 -11.39 15.63 -12.16
CA THR A 81 -10.15 15.71 -12.94
C THR A 81 -10.38 16.54 -14.20
N SER A 82 -9.39 17.32 -14.63
CA SER A 82 -9.50 18.10 -15.87
C SER A 82 -9.03 17.27 -17.06
N ASP A 83 -9.76 17.29 -18.17
CA ASP A 83 -9.43 16.57 -19.41
C ASP A 83 -8.30 17.21 -20.25
N GLY A 84 -7.60 18.20 -19.70
CA GLY A 84 -6.58 18.98 -20.41
C GLY A 84 -7.15 20.00 -21.41
N GLN A 85 -8.44 19.88 -21.77
CA GLN A 85 -9.21 20.89 -22.52
C GLN A 85 -10.02 21.80 -21.59
N GLY A 86 -9.88 21.63 -20.27
CA GLY A 86 -10.56 22.40 -19.25
C GLY A 86 -11.94 21.89 -18.87
N LYS A 87 -12.41 20.75 -19.43
CA LYS A 87 -13.65 20.13 -18.96
C LYS A 87 -13.35 19.30 -17.72
N LEU A 88 -14.21 19.45 -16.73
CA LEU A 88 -14.18 18.61 -15.53
C LEU A 88 -14.80 17.25 -15.85
N LEU A 89 -13.99 16.21 -15.78
CA LEU A 89 -14.39 14.82 -15.78
C LEU A 89 -14.64 14.38 -14.35
N GLU A 90 -15.83 13.82 -14.16
CA GLU A 90 -16.27 13.30 -12.88
C GLU A 90 -16.11 11.78 -12.86
N SER A 91 -15.40 11.28 -11.87
CA SER A 91 -15.29 9.84 -11.60
C SER A 91 -15.51 9.56 -10.12
N TRP A 92 -15.61 8.29 -9.75
CA TRP A 92 -15.74 7.85 -8.38
C TRP A 92 -14.59 6.94 -8.01
N VAL A 93 -14.10 7.09 -6.79
CA VAL A 93 -13.08 6.26 -6.17
C VAL A 93 -13.69 5.60 -4.94
N ALA A 94 -13.42 4.31 -4.74
CA ALA A 94 -13.76 3.61 -3.50
C ALA A 94 -12.59 2.75 -3.03
N PHE A 95 -12.35 2.75 -1.73
CA PHE A 95 -11.38 1.89 -1.06
C PHE A 95 -12.11 0.82 -0.25
N SER A 96 -11.60 -0.41 -0.29
CA SER A 96 -12.16 -1.50 0.51
C SER A 96 -11.11 -2.54 0.81
N VAL A 97 -11.33 -3.30 1.89
CA VAL A 97 -10.50 -4.45 2.24
C VAL A 97 -11.36 -5.69 2.17
N GLN A 98 -10.95 -6.68 1.37
CA GLN A 98 -11.65 -7.95 1.27
C GLN A 98 -10.66 -9.11 1.29
N LYS A 99 -10.81 -10.02 2.27
CA LYS A 99 -9.94 -11.19 2.48
C LYS A 99 -8.45 -10.80 2.60
N GLY A 100 -8.15 -9.76 3.37
CA GLY A 100 -6.77 -9.31 3.55
C GLY A 100 -6.20 -8.49 2.40
N VAL A 101 -6.95 -8.26 1.32
CA VAL A 101 -6.48 -7.53 0.13
C VAL A 101 -7.06 -6.13 0.14
N PHE A 102 -6.21 -5.11 0.08
CA PHE A 102 -6.64 -3.74 -0.15
C PHE A 102 -7.00 -3.55 -1.62
N ARG A 103 -8.18 -2.97 -1.87
CA ARG A 103 -8.75 -2.80 -3.20
C ARG A 103 -9.13 -1.35 -3.39
N ARG A 104 -8.66 -0.80 -4.50
CA ARG A 104 -9.13 0.47 -5.05
C ARG A 104 -10.02 0.19 -6.25
N ARG A 105 -11.17 0.84 -6.29
CA ARG A 105 -12.06 0.86 -7.46
C ARG A 105 -12.18 2.28 -7.97
N HIS A 106 -11.98 2.49 -9.27
CA HIS A 106 -12.08 3.80 -9.90
C HIS A 106 -12.94 3.71 -11.17
N GLY A 107 -13.85 4.66 -11.38
CA GLY A 107 -14.66 4.74 -12.60
C GLY A 107 -16.02 5.42 -12.41
N MET A 108 -17.00 5.06 -13.23
CA MET A 108 -18.34 5.65 -13.21
C MET A 108 -19.26 4.91 -12.25
N TRP A 109 -19.87 5.65 -11.33
CA TRP A 109 -20.84 5.16 -10.36
C TRP A 109 -22.17 5.86 -10.55
N TYR A 110 -23.24 5.08 -10.58
CA TYR A 110 -24.60 5.58 -10.67
C TYR A 110 -25.24 5.52 -9.28
N SER A 111 -25.41 6.70 -8.66
CA SER A 111 -25.89 6.83 -7.28
C SER A 111 -27.31 6.29 -7.10
N ALA A 112 -28.19 6.50 -8.08
CA ALA A 112 -29.60 6.09 -7.99
C ALA A 112 -29.78 4.56 -7.95
N THR A 113 -28.96 3.80 -8.69
CA THR A 113 -29.02 2.32 -8.69
C THR A 113 -28.00 1.69 -7.75
N ARG A 114 -27.12 2.50 -7.15
CA ARG A 114 -25.98 2.07 -6.34
C ARG A 114 -25.13 1.00 -7.04
N ARG A 115 -24.79 1.26 -8.31
CA ARG A 115 -23.99 0.35 -9.14
C ARG A 115 -22.90 1.08 -9.90
N TRP A 116 -21.80 0.38 -10.10
CA TRP A 116 -20.72 0.81 -10.99
C TRP A 116 -21.09 0.44 -12.41
N GLU A 117 -21.02 1.41 -13.31
CA GLU A 117 -21.28 1.20 -14.74
C GLU A 117 -19.99 0.77 -15.45
N ARG A 118 -18.90 1.51 -15.22
CA ARG A 118 -17.55 1.21 -15.72
C ARG A 118 -16.58 1.39 -14.58
N SER A 119 -15.73 0.40 -14.33
CA SER A 119 -14.75 0.51 -13.24
C SER A 119 -13.49 -0.28 -13.51
N CYS A 120 -12.36 0.31 -13.14
CA CYS A 120 -11.07 -0.34 -13.05
C CYS A 120 -10.79 -0.73 -11.59
N TRP A 121 -10.11 -1.85 -11.40
CA TRP A 121 -9.71 -2.34 -10.08
C TRP A 121 -8.19 -2.33 -9.96
N SER A 122 -7.71 -1.94 -8.80
CA SER A 122 -6.31 -2.11 -8.38
C SER A 122 -6.29 -2.90 -7.08
N PHE A 123 -5.41 -3.89 -7.00
CA PHE A 123 -5.32 -4.83 -5.89
C PHE A 123 -3.94 -4.78 -5.27
N PHE A 124 -3.90 -4.81 -3.95
CA PHE A 124 -2.66 -4.84 -3.19
C PHE A 124 -2.75 -6.00 -2.20
N ASN A 125 -1.98 -7.04 -2.46
CA ASN A 125 -2.07 -8.36 -1.82
C ASN A 125 -1.28 -8.43 -0.51
N TYR A 126 -1.34 -7.36 0.28
CA TYR A 126 -0.72 -7.35 1.59
C TYR A 126 -1.79 -7.28 2.67
N ALA A 127 -1.61 -8.10 3.71
CA ALA A 127 -2.58 -8.43 4.76
C ALA A 127 -3.19 -7.20 5.46
N CYS A 128 -4.11 -6.53 4.77
CA CYS A 128 -4.85 -5.38 5.26
C CYS A 128 -6.00 -5.90 6.11
N ALA A 129 -6.11 -5.41 7.34
CA ALA A 129 -7.19 -5.75 8.23
C ALA A 129 -8.43 -4.91 7.93
N SER A 130 -8.27 -3.60 7.75
CA SER A 130 -9.39 -2.68 7.55
C SER A 130 -8.98 -1.39 6.83
N CYS A 131 -9.98 -0.72 6.26
CA CYS A 131 -9.87 0.62 5.71
C CYS A 131 -11.11 1.40 6.17
N SER A 132 -10.90 2.57 6.77
CA SER A 132 -11.95 3.48 7.21
C SER A 132 -11.68 4.90 6.73
N MET A 133 -12.75 5.67 6.54
CA MET A 133 -12.67 7.05 6.10
C MET A 133 -13.48 7.93 7.05
N VAL A 134 -12.87 9.03 7.47
CA VAL A 134 -13.50 10.07 8.29
C VAL A 134 -13.43 11.37 7.50
N VAL A 135 -14.58 12.01 7.32
CA VAL A 135 -14.72 13.26 6.58
C VAL A 135 -14.99 14.37 7.59
N GLN A 136 -14.16 15.40 7.61
CA GLN A 136 -14.30 16.55 8.49
C GLN A 136 -14.88 17.74 7.72
N TYR A 137 -15.91 18.35 8.28
CA TYR A 137 -16.62 19.47 7.65
C TYR A 137 -15.95 20.80 7.97
N ASP A 138 -16.01 21.72 7.01
CA ASP A 138 -15.64 23.09 7.27
C ASP A 138 -16.78 23.83 7.98
N THR A 139 -16.50 24.36 9.17
CA THR A 139 -17.45 25.12 9.98
C THR A 139 -17.04 26.60 10.11
N ARG A 140 -16.03 27.03 9.34
CA ARG A 140 -15.58 28.43 9.35
C ARG A 140 -16.67 29.35 8.80
N PRO A 141 -16.84 30.55 9.39
CA PRO A 141 -17.79 31.53 8.89
C PRO A 141 -17.42 31.98 7.47
N GLY A 142 -18.40 32.02 6.56
CA GLY A 142 -18.21 32.41 5.16
C GLY A 142 -17.96 31.24 4.20
N VAL A 143 -17.80 30.02 4.69
CA VAL A 143 -17.71 28.82 3.86
C VAL A 143 -19.12 28.26 3.58
N PRO A 144 -19.46 27.88 2.33
CA PRO A 144 -20.73 27.26 2.01
C PRO A 144 -20.98 26.01 2.88
N PRO A 145 -22.21 25.81 3.39
CA PRO A 145 -22.53 24.64 4.18
C PRO A 145 -22.33 23.36 3.36
N GLY A 146 -21.73 22.34 3.98
CA GLY A 146 -21.45 21.06 3.33
C GLY A 146 -20.12 21.01 2.56
N MET A 147 -19.24 22.00 2.71
CA MET A 147 -17.85 21.85 2.28
C MET A 147 -17.04 20.97 3.23
N VAL A 148 -16.17 20.15 2.65
CA VAL A 148 -15.26 19.28 3.39
C VAL A 148 -13.94 20.03 3.62
N ALA A 149 -13.52 20.14 4.88
CA ALA A 149 -12.25 20.78 5.25
C ALA A 149 -11.08 19.81 5.09
N SER A 150 -11.24 18.59 5.58
CA SER A 150 -10.22 17.56 5.50
C SER A 150 -10.82 16.16 5.47
N VAL A 151 -10.03 15.21 4.96
CA VAL A 151 -10.39 13.80 4.98
C VAL A 151 -9.25 13.01 5.59
N GLU A 152 -9.61 12.10 6.49
CA GLU A 152 -8.73 11.15 7.11
C GLU A 152 -9.07 9.74 6.60
N VAL A 153 -8.15 9.14 5.86
CA VAL A 153 -8.25 7.73 5.46
C VAL A 153 -7.28 6.93 6.32
N VAL A 154 -7.81 5.94 7.04
CA VAL A 154 -7.04 5.06 7.91
C VAL A 154 -7.05 3.65 7.31
N VAL A 155 -5.86 3.15 6.97
CA VAL A 155 -5.65 1.76 6.58
C VAL A 155 -4.90 1.06 7.70
N THR A 156 -5.42 -0.08 8.15
CA THR A 156 -4.81 -0.89 9.22
C THR A 156 -4.39 -2.24 8.65
N TRP A 157 -3.18 -2.67 8.96
CA TRP A 157 -2.63 -3.97 8.58
C TRP A 157 -2.82 -5.02 9.68
N ALA A 158 -2.72 -6.29 9.31
CA ALA A 158 -2.90 -7.43 10.21
C ALA A 158 -1.86 -7.48 11.33
N ASP A 159 -0.70 -6.86 11.14
CA ASP A 159 0.35 -6.72 12.15
C ASP A 159 0.15 -5.52 13.09
N GLY A 160 -0.97 -4.79 12.96
CA GLY A 160 -1.33 -3.65 13.79
C GLY A 160 -0.71 -2.32 13.33
N ARG A 161 0.12 -2.31 12.29
CA ARG A 161 0.56 -1.04 11.69
C ARG A 161 -0.64 -0.33 11.07
N ARG A 162 -0.61 1.00 11.11
CA ARG A 162 -1.64 1.84 10.49
C ARG A 162 -1.02 3.00 9.74
N VAL A 163 -1.64 3.36 8.62
CA VAL A 163 -1.31 4.54 7.82
C VAL A 163 -2.54 5.43 7.89
N VAL A 164 -2.30 6.66 8.32
CA VAL A 164 -3.32 7.69 8.44
C VAL A 164 -2.97 8.78 7.44
N CYS A 165 -3.81 8.92 6.42
CA CYS A 165 -3.69 9.96 5.42
C CYS A 165 -4.69 11.08 5.74
N VAL A 166 -4.21 12.16 6.36
CA VAL A 166 -5.00 13.39 6.55
C VAL A 166 -4.71 14.34 5.40
N ILE A 167 -5.75 14.71 4.66
CA ILE A 167 -5.62 15.49 3.43
C ILE A 167 -6.54 16.70 3.56
N PRO A 168 -5.98 17.92 3.71
CA PRO A 168 -6.76 19.14 3.69
C PRO A 168 -7.26 19.40 2.25
N LEU A 169 -8.53 19.76 2.10
CA LEU A 169 -9.15 20.08 0.81
C LEU A 169 -9.19 21.59 0.53
N GLU A 170 -8.36 22.36 1.24
CA GLU A 170 -8.38 23.84 1.26
C GLU A 170 -8.05 24.52 -0.09
N ASN A 171 -7.61 23.78 -1.11
CA ASN A 171 -7.00 24.35 -2.32
C ASN A 171 -7.81 24.22 -3.62
N HIS A 172 -9.05 23.73 -3.58
CA HIS A 172 -9.87 23.58 -4.81
C HIS A 172 -10.89 24.69 -5.03
N ILE A 173 -10.62 25.88 -4.53
CA ILE A 173 -11.16 27.12 -5.13
C ILE A 173 -10.26 27.43 -6.34
N ILE A 174 -10.26 26.58 -7.36
CA ILE A 174 -9.74 26.97 -8.66
C ILE A 174 -10.87 27.71 -9.37
N MET A 175 -10.63 29.01 -9.53
CA MET A 175 -11.37 29.99 -10.32
C MET A 175 -11.72 29.50 -11.72
#